data_AF-A0A2U1KBJ7-F1
#
_entry.id   AF-A0A2U1KBJ7-F1
#
_cell.length_a   1.000
_cell.length_b   1.000
_cell.length_c   1.000
_cell.angle_alpha   90.00
_cell.angle_beta   90.00
_cell.angle_gamma   90.00
#
_symmetry.space_group_name_H-M   'P 1'
#
loop_
_entity.id
_entity.type
_entity.pdbx_description
1 polymer ?
#
loop_
_entity_poly.entity_id
_entity_poly.type
_entity_poly.pdbx_seq_one_letter_code
_entity_poly.pdbx_strand_id
1 'polypeptide(L)'
;MDHAVHDHSRPRIRAMLQAAAKMGLTVCRTWAFNDGDYNALQVTPGQFDEKTFKALDYVIAEAREVGIRLMLSLVNNLDAYGGKTQYVKWAWTEGVGLSPSNDSFFYDPSIRIYFKNYVKTVLTRKNTITGIQYRDDPVIFGWELINEPRCITDRSGDTLQDWIEEMSAFIKSIDNKHLLTVGLEGFYGPKSPKRETNNPEFWAADMGVDFIRNSAPSTIDFASVHIYPDQWFKRKSLKGKLKFVADWMHSHIEDGDQVLKKPVMFTEFGLSDQNKGFDPSQRDQFYKIVFDLIGNDSAVTSHNGSVVSTGETDHVNSMHSRASSIGIGSSTLRPLSLGTAATDTPETSMCVSQTSSEGYCQVRVTAVPDTVLHAHGHPISDVAQYVNPAHFLPVQVTAVDGSVSVFTATNIGRESFVPAPQAAACEGWLFILMFLDYFTLIIL
;
A
#
# COMPACT_ATOMS: atom_id res chain seq x y z
N MET A 1 -10.43 6.20 7.99
CA MET A 1 -11.68 6.93 8.33
C MET A 1 -11.48 8.31 8.97
N ASP A 2 -10.40 8.58 9.73
CA ASP A 2 -10.18 9.86 10.45
C ASP A 2 -10.44 11.12 9.58
N HIS A 3 -9.85 11.19 8.39
CA HIS A 3 -10.09 12.28 7.42
C HIS A 3 -11.55 12.46 6.94
N ALA A 4 -12.47 11.55 7.24
CA ALA A 4 -13.90 11.65 6.94
C ALA A 4 -14.76 12.11 8.14
N VAL A 5 -14.15 12.29 9.33
CA VAL A 5 -14.84 12.67 10.57
C VAL A 5 -15.36 14.12 10.54
N HIS A 6 -14.72 14.99 9.76
CA HIS A 6 -15.16 16.38 9.55
C HIS A 6 -15.74 16.57 8.15
N ASP A 7 -16.89 17.25 8.05
CA ASP A 7 -17.59 17.42 6.76
C ASP A 7 -16.74 18.16 5.71
N HIS A 8 -15.89 19.09 6.14
CA HIS A 8 -15.03 19.88 5.24
C HIS A 8 -13.88 19.07 4.61
N SER A 9 -13.49 17.93 5.20
CA SER A 9 -12.41 17.07 4.69
C SER A 9 -12.93 15.90 3.86
N ARG A 10 -14.20 15.53 4.01
CA ARG A 10 -14.87 14.47 3.22
C ARG A 10 -14.69 14.57 1.69
N PRO A 11 -14.77 15.75 1.04
CA PRO A 11 -14.53 15.86 -0.40
C PRO A 11 -13.16 15.33 -0.86
N ARG A 12 -12.14 15.34 0.01
CA ARG A 12 -10.81 14.78 -0.29
C ARG A 12 -10.86 13.26 -0.45
N ILE A 13 -11.69 12.56 0.34
CA ILE A 13 -11.89 11.11 0.25
C ILE A 13 -12.45 10.74 -1.13
N ARG A 14 -13.52 11.43 -1.56
CA ARG A 14 -14.12 11.22 -2.88
C ARG A 14 -13.12 11.55 -4.00
N ALA A 15 -12.42 12.67 -3.92
CA ALA A 15 -11.43 13.07 -4.93
C ALA A 15 -10.28 12.04 -5.07
N MET A 16 -9.80 11.51 -3.95
CA MET A 16 -8.77 10.47 -3.87
C MET A 16 -9.25 9.14 -4.49
N LEU A 17 -10.43 8.65 -4.12
CA LEU A 17 -11.03 7.45 -4.72
C LEU A 17 -11.27 7.64 -6.23
N GLN A 18 -11.70 8.83 -6.66
CA GLN A 18 -11.89 9.14 -8.08
C GLN A 18 -10.57 9.24 -8.85
N ALA A 19 -9.49 9.70 -8.23
CA ALA A 19 -8.16 9.69 -8.83
C ALA A 19 -7.67 8.25 -9.04
N ALA A 20 -7.82 7.40 -8.02
CA ALA A 20 -7.55 5.97 -8.10
C ALA A 20 -8.32 5.26 -9.23
N ALA A 21 -9.65 5.43 -9.31
CA ALA A 21 -10.45 4.81 -10.36
C ALA A 21 -10.03 5.28 -11.77
N LYS A 22 -9.66 6.56 -11.93
CA LYS A 22 -9.09 7.08 -13.20
C LYS A 22 -7.72 6.50 -13.56
N MET A 23 -6.99 6.00 -12.56
CA MET A 23 -5.69 5.32 -12.74
C MET A 23 -5.85 3.81 -12.98
N GLY A 24 -7.07 3.29 -13.02
CA GLY A 24 -7.37 1.86 -13.25
C GLY A 24 -7.33 0.99 -12.00
N LEU A 25 -7.24 1.61 -10.81
CA LEU A 25 -7.17 0.90 -9.53
C LEU A 25 -8.57 0.47 -9.08
N THR A 26 -8.66 -0.56 -8.24
CA THR A 26 -9.91 -1.32 -8.06
C THR A 26 -10.27 -1.66 -6.61
N VAL A 27 -9.27 -1.70 -5.73
CA VAL A 27 -9.39 -2.03 -4.31
C VAL A 27 -8.60 -0.98 -3.51
N CYS A 28 -9.08 -0.53 -2.36
CA CYS A 28 -8.37 0.40 -1.49
C CYS A 28 -8.26 -0.22 -0.09
N ARG A 29 -7.03 -0.50 0.33
CA ARG A 29 -6.71 -0.97 1.67
C ARG A 29 -6.65 0.22 2.62
N THR A 30 -7.44 0.17 3.69
CA THR A 30 -7.52 1.26 4.67
C THR A 30 -7.95 0.74 6.06
N TRP A 31 -7.85 1.62 7.05
CA TRP A 31 -8.09 1.28 8.46
C TRP A 31 -9.57 1.42 8.82
N ALA A 32 -10.12 0.34 9.38
CA ALA A 32 -11.39 0.37 10.11
C ALA A 32 -11.21 0.62 11.61
N PHE A 33 -9.98 0.74 12.13
CA PHE A 33 -9.67 0.99 13.53
C PHE A 33 -9.23 2.44 13.81
N ASN A 34 -9.53 2.89 15.03
CA ASN A 34 -8.82 3.95 15.74
C ASN A 34 -9.17 3.78 17.22
N ASP A 35 -8.20 3.32 18.00
CA ASP A 35 -8.39 2.83 19.36
C ASP A 35 -7.87 3.87 20.37
N GLY A 36 -8.77 4.49 21.13
CA GLY A 36 -8.45 5.39 22.25
C GLY A 36 -7.71 6.71 21.94
N ASP A 37 -7.46 7.02 20.67
CA ASP A 37 -6.74 8.23 20.22
C ASP A 37 -7.69 9.38 19.81
N TYR A 38 -7.14 10.48 19.28
CA TYR A 38 -7.91 11.55 18.65
C TYR A 38 -8.80 10.99 17.52
N ASN A 39 -10.08 11.37 17.49
CA ASN A 39 -11.10 10.79 16.62
C ASN A 39 -11.18 9.25 16.68
N ALA A 40 -11.01 8.66 17.88
CA ALA A 40 -11.20 7.23 18.12
C ALA A 40 -12.55 6.72 17.60
N LEU A 41 -12.54 5.58 16.90
CA LEU A 41 -13.75 4.81 16.62
C LEU A 41 -14.17 4.02 17.85
N GLN A 42 -13.21 3.41 18.55
CA GLN A 42 -13.42 2.73 19.82
C GLN A 42 -12.70 3.52 20.92
N VAL A 43 -13.48 4.18 21.77
CA VAL A 43 -12.98 5.10 22.80
C VAL A 43 -12.47 4.32 24.02
N THR A 44 -13.21 3.29 24.41
CA THR A 44 -12.86 2.28 25.43
C THR A 44 -13.45 0.93 24.98
N PRO A 45 -13.08 -0.22 25.58
CA PRO A 45 -13.55 -1.53 25.13
C PRO A 45 -15.08 -1.60 25.01
N GLY A 46 -15.58 -1.83 23.79
CA GLY A 46 -17.02 -1.90 23.52
C GLY A 46 -17.78 -0.56 23.54
N GLN A 47 -17.12 0.59 23.70
CA GLN A 47 -17.71 1.92 23.56
C GLN A 47 -17.19 2.61 22.30
N PHE A 48 -18.11 3.01 21.42
CA PHE A 48 -17.78 3.51 20.09
C PHE A 48 -18.28 4.93 19.85
N ASP A 49 -17.51 5.74 19.13
CA ASP A 49 -17.95 7.06 18.70
C ASP A 49 -18.78 6.96 17.40
N GLU A 50 -20.07 7.27 17.51
CA GLU A 50 -21.01 7.21 16.38
C GLU A 50 -20.65 8.20 15.26
N LYS A 51 -19.99 9.32 15.58
CA LYS A 51 -19.53 10.29 14.57
C LYS A 51 -18.41 9.69 13.71
N THR A 52 -17.47 8.97 14.33
CA THR A 52 -16.38 8.27 13.65
C THR A 52 -16.87 7.00 12.94
N PHE A 53 -17.86 6.28 13.48
CA PHE A 53 -18.53 5.20 12.75
C PHE A 53 -19.21 5.70 11.48
N LYS A 54 -19.89 6.86 11.54
CA LYS A 54 -20.46 7.53 10.35
C LYS A 54 -19.40 8.01 9.36
N ALA A 55 -18.18 8.30 9.82
CA ALA A 55 -17.05 8.61 8.95
C ALA A 55 -16.60 7.37 8.15
N LEU A 56 -16.59 6.18 8.77
CA LEU A 56 -16.35 4.91 8.08
C LEU A 56 -17.52 4.54 7.14
N ASP A 57 -18.78 4.72 7.59
CA ASP A 57 -19.97 4.56 6.74
C ASP A 57 -19.85 5.38 5.44
N TYR A 58 -19.36 6.63 5.54
CA TYR A 58 -19.14 7.53 4.41
C TYR A 58 -18.04 7.06 3.47
N VAL A 59 -16.90 6.57 3.98
CA VAL A 59 -15.82 6.01 3.15
C VAL A 59 -16.33 4.82 2.34
N ILE A 60 -17.10 3.93 2.97
CA ILE A 60 -17.71 2.75 2.33
C ILE A 60 -18.72 3.15 1.25
N ALA A 61 -19.56 4.17 1.53
CA ALA A 61 -20.52 4.68 0.56
C ALA A 61 -19.85 5.36 -0.65
N GLU A 62 -18.84 6.20 -0.45
CA GLU A 62 -18.11 6.85 -1.54
C GLU A 62 -17.32 5.84 -2.39
N ALA A 63 -16.73 4.81 -1.77
CA ALA A 63 -16.03 3.75 -2.51
C ALA A 63 -16.99 3.01 -3.46
N ARG A 64 -18.21 2.72 -3.00
CA ARG A 64 -19.30 2.13 -3.80
C ARG A 64 -19.71 3.03 -4.97
N GLU A 65 -19.90 4.32 -4.74
CA GLU A 65 -20.27 5.29 -5.79
C GLU A 65 -19.18 5.48 -6.85
N VAL A 66 -17.91 5.27 -6.49
CA VAL A 66 -16.77 5.42 -7.40
C VAL A 66 -16.37 4.09 -8.06
N GLY A 67 -16.84 2.93 -7.56
CA GLY A 67 -16.50 1.61 -8.08
C GLY A 67 -15.20 1.02 -7.52
N ILE A 68 -14.68 1.57 -6.42
CA ILE A 68 -13.51 1.03 -5.70
C ILE A 68 -14.01 0.11 -4.58
N ARG A 69 -13.45 -1.09 -4.47
CA ARG A 69 -13.70 -1.98 -3.32
C ARG A 69 -12.78 -1.67 -2.15
N LEU A 70 -13.11 -2.08 -0.93
CA LEU A 70 -12.34 -1.75 0.27
C LEU A 70 -11.79 -2.98 0.97
N MET A 71 -10.50 -3.00 1.28
CA MET A 71 -9.93 -3.98 2.21
C MET A 71 -9.69 -3.32 3.56
N LEU A 72 -10.31 -3.87 4.62
CA LEU A 72 -10.41 -3.19 5.91
C LEU A 72 -9.62 -3.92 6.99
N SER A 73 -8.52 -3.29 7.43
CA SER A 73 -7.74 -3.78 8.56
C SER A 73 -8.42 -3.45 9.88
N LEU A 74 -8.43 -4.42 10.80
CA LEU A 74 -9.25 -4.41 12.01
C LEU A 74 -8.50 -3.93 13.27
N VAL A 75 -7.17 -3.97 13.31
CA VAL A 75 -6.35 -3.37 14.38
C VAL A 75 -4.91 -3.16 13.88
N ASN A 76 -4.12 -2.34 14.57
CA ASN A 76 -2.69 -2.13 14.26
C ASN A 76 -1.77 -2.92 15.19
N ASN A 77 -0.64 -3.42 14.67
CA ASN A 77 0.49 -3.87 15.49
C ASN A 77 1.35 -2.70 16.00
N LEU A 78 1.39 -1.59 15.25
CA LEU A 78 2.10 -0.36 15.59
C LEU A 78 1.21 0.58 16.43
N ASP A 79 1.82 1.57 17.09
CA ASP A 79 1.12 2.48 18.02
C ASP A 79 0.21 3.52 17.34
N ALA A 80 0.31 3.71 16.02
CA ALA A 80 -0.49 4.69 15.29
C ALA A 80 -1.98 4.30 15.29
N TYR A 81 -2.84 5.23 15.72
CA TYR A 81 -4.27 4.98 15.99
C TYR A 81 -4.51 3.92 17.08
N GLY A 82 -3.62 3.86 18.07
CA GLY A 82 -3.70 3.03 19.27
C GLY A 82 -3.17 1.60 19.08
N GLY A 83 -3.82 0.81 18.24
CA GLY A 83 -3.44 -0.58 17.97
C GLY A 83 -3.40 -1.49 19.21
N LYS A 84 -2.68 -2.61 19.12
CA LYS A 84 -2.56 -3.61 20.19
C LYS A 84 -2.06 -3.00 21.52
N THR A 85 -1.21 -1.99 21.46
CA THR A 85 -0.69 -1.25 22.62
C THR A 85 -1.83 -0.63 23.44
N GLN A 86 -2.85 -0.06 22.79
CA GLN A 86 -3.99 0.54 23.50
C GLN A 86 -4.95 -0.51 24.08
N TYR A 87 -5.11 -1.66 23.44
CA TYR A 87 -5.86 -2.79 24.01
C TYR A 87 -5.21 -3.32 25.30
N VAL A 88 -3.89 -3.51 25.30
CA VAL A 88 -3.12 -3.89 26.51
C VAL A 88 -3.27 -2.85 27.60
N LYS A 89 -3.16 -1.55 27.26
CA LYS A 89 -3.33 -0.44 28.21
C LYS A 89 -4.73 -0.39 28.83
N TRP A 90 -5.79 -0.67 28.08
CA TRP A 90 -7.15 -0.77 28.62
C TRP A 90 -7.26 -1.89 29.67
N ALA A 91 -6.92 -3.13 29.30
CA ALA A 91 -7.00 -4.28 30.22
C ALA A 91 -6.09 -4.12 31.46
N TRP A 92 -4.91 -3.52 31.29
CA TRP A 92 -3.99 -3.24 32.40
C TRP A 92 -4.54 -2.18 33.36
N THR A 93 -5.14 -1.10 32.84
CA THR A 93 -5.69 -0.01 33.65
C THR A 93 -6.96 -0.44 34.41
N GLU A 94 -7.73 -1.36 33.83
CA GLU A 94 -8.90 -1.99 34.46
C GLU A 94 -8.51 -3.07 35.50
N GLY A 95 -7.25 -3.50 35.54
CA GLY A 95 -6.75 -4.51 36.47
C GLY A 95 -7.11 -5.95 36.10
N VAL A 96 -7.51 -6.20 34.85
CA VAL A 96 -7.91 -7.53 34.32
C VAL A 96 -6.89 -8.13 33.36
N GLY A 97 -5.88 -7.36 32.94
CA GLY A 97 -4.81 -7.81 32.07
C GLY A 97 -3.75 -8.63 32.81
N LEU A 98 -3.36 -9.77 32.24
CA LEU A 98 -2.36 -10.71 32.76
C LEU A 98 -0.94 -10.11 32.78
N SER A 99 -0.64 -9.21 31.85
CA SER A 99 0.70 -8.63 31.66
C SER A 99 0.64 -7.33 30.87
N PRO A 100 1.46 -6.31 31.20
CA PRO A 100 1.55 -5.06 30.44
C PRO A 100 2.41 -5.19 29.17
N SER A 101 2.87 -6.40 28.82
CA SER A 101 3.56 -6.65 27.55
C SER A 101 2.66 -6.32 26.35
N ASN A 102 3.20 -5.69 25.32
CA ASN A 102 2.43 -5.37 24.12
C ASN A 102 1.88 -6.63 23.42
N ASP A 103 2.61 -7.75 23.53
CA ASP A 103 2.21 -9.04 22.96
C ASP A 103 1.14 -9.78 23.79
N SER A 104 0.77 -9.27 24.98
CA SER A 104 -0.40 -9.76 25.73
C SER A 104 -1.68 -9.71 24.91
N PHE A 105 -1.77 -8.78 23.94
CA PHE A 105 -2.86 -8.73 22.97
C PHE A 105 -3.15 -10.09 22.30
N PHE A 106 -2.11 -10.90 22.06
CA PHE A 106 -2.26 -12.17 21.39
C PHE A 106 -2.71 -13.32 22.31
N TYR A 107 -2.52 -13.26 23.63
CA TYR A 107 -2.79 -14.39 24.54
C TYR A 107 -3.68 -14.08 25.75
N ASP A 108 -3.90 -12.82 26.08
CA ASP A 108 -4.73 -12.41 27.21
C ASP A 108 -6.23 -12.66 26.91
N PRO A 109 -6.96 -13.46 27.73
CA PRO A 109 -8.36 -13.77 27.47
C PRO A 109 -9.27 -12.54 27.47
N SER A 110 -9.00 -11.54 28.32
CA SER A 110 -9.76 -10.30 28.42
C SER A 110 -9.58 -9.46 27.15
N ILE A 111 -8.33 -9.33 26.68
CA ILE A 111 -8.03 -8.59 25.44
C ILE A 111 -8.59 -9.31 24.21
N ARG A 112 -8.48 -10.65 24.15
CA ARG A 112 -9.12 -11.47 23.10
C ARG A 112 -10.65 -11.23 23.06
N ILE A 113 -11.31 -11.08 24.21
CA ILE A 113 -12.74 -10.72 24.29
C ILE A 113 -12.99 -9.28 23.80
N TYR A 114 -12.15 -8.30 24.17
CA TYR A 114 -12.29 -6.91 23.72
C TYR A 114 -12.22 -6.81 22.19
N PHE A 115 -11.22 -7.46 21.57
CA PHE A 115 -11.10 -7.51 20.13
C PHE A 115 -12.29 -8.21 19.45
N LYS A 116 -12.76 -9.34 19.99
CA LYS A 116 -13.96 -10.03 19.48
C LYS A 116 -15.22 -9.16 19.54
N ASN A 117 -15.40 -8.38 20.60
CA ASN A 117 -16.52 -7.44 20.73
C ASN A 117 -16.43 -6.30 19.71
N TYR A 118 -15.24 -5.74 19.51
CA TYR A 118 -14.95 -4.77 18.45
C TYR A 118 -15.27 -5.34 17.05
N VAL A 119 -14.70 -6.50 16.70
CA VAL A 119 -14.89 -7.18 15.40
C VAL A 119 -16.37 -7.43 15.12
N LYS A 120 -17.10 -8.00 16.09
CA LYS A 120 -18.54 -8.25 15.96
C LYS A 120 -19.32 -6.96 15.70
N THR A 121 -18.93 -5.86 16.35
CA THR A 121 -19.60 -4.56 16.19
C THR A 121 -19.35 -3.97 14.81
N VAL A 122 -18.10 -4.01 14.31
CA VAL A 122 -17.75 -3.54 12.96
C VAL A 122 -18.45 -4.38 11.88
N LEU A 123 -18.34 -5.72 11.91
CA LEU A 123 -18.91 -6.57 10.87
C LEU A 123 -20.44 -6.51 10.80
N THR A 124 -21.11 -6.34 11.95
CA THR A 124 -22.59 -6.24 12.01
C THR A 124 -23.13 -4.81 11.94
N ARG A 125 -22.25 -3.79 11.85
CA ARG A 125 -22.62 -2.38 11.66
C ARG A 125 -23.50 -2.24 10.42
N LYS A 126 -24.70 -1.70 10.59
CA LYS A 126 -25.54 -1.23 9.48
C LYS A 126 -25.07 0.16 9.06
N ASN A 127 -24.56 0.27 7.84
CA ASN A 127 -24.12 1.54 7.27
C ASN A 127 -25.27 2.54 7.25
N THR A 128 -25.07 3.73 7.81
CA THR A 128 -26.13 4.76 7.93
C THR A 128 -26.53 5.43 6.61
N ILE A 129 -25.71 5.29 5.56
CA ILE A 129 -25.93 5.86 4.23
C ILE A 129 -26.50 4.79 3.28
N THR A 130 -25.85 3.63 3.16
CA THR A 130 -26.29 2.57 2.23
C THR A 130 -27.40 1.69 2.82
N GLY A 131 -27.53 1.64 4.14
CA GLY A 131 -28.49 0.78 4.84
C GLY A 131 -28.11 -0.71 4.87
N ILE A 132 -26.92 -1.09 4.39
CA ILE A 132 -26.44 -2.48 4.32
C ILE A 132 -25.55 -2.77 5.53
N GLN A 133 -25.55 -4.00 6.06
CA GLN A 133 -24.57 -4.39 7.09
C GLN A 133 -23.20 -4.58 6.45
N TYR A 134 -22.10 -4.22 7.11
CA TYR A 134 -20.77 -4.32 6.50
C TYR A 134 -20.46 -5.74 6.00
N ARG A 135 -20.78 -6.79 6.78
CA ARG A 135 -20.69 -8.20 6.37
C ARG A 135 -21.56 -8.62 5.18
N ASP A 136 -22.47 -7.76 4.73
CA ASP A 136 -23.38 -7.97 3.61
C ASP A 136 -23.10 -6.99 2.43
N ASP A 137 -22.13 -6.07 2.55
CA ASP A 137 -21.87 -5.01 1.56
C ASP A 137 -20.71 -5.37 0.61
N PRO A 138 -20.99 -5.78 -0.66
CA PRO A 138 -19.98 -6.29 -1.60
C PRO A 138 -19.00 -5.22 -2.13
N VAL A 139 -19.10 -3.97 -1.67
CA VAL A 139 -18.02 -2.99 -1.83
C VAL A 139 -16.82 -3.36 -0.96
N ILE A 140 -17.01 -4.06 0.16
CA ILE A 140 -15.89 -4.59 0.93
C ILE A 140 -15.31 -5.78 0.17
N PHE A 141 -14.03 -5.72 -0.16
CA PHE A 141 -13.27 -6.80 -0.78
C PHE A 141 -12.96 -7.90 0.25
N GLY A 142 -12.53 -7.48 1.44
CA GLY A 142 -12.14 -8.38 2.50
C GLY A 142 -11.74 -7.68 3.79
N TRP A 143 -11.59 -8.49 4.82
CA TRP A 143 -11.09 -8.11 6.13
C TRP A 143 -9.61 -8.46 6.25
N GLU A 144 -8.88 -7.70 7.06
CA GLU A 144 -7.52 -8.02 7.46
C GLU A 144 -7.46 -8.05 9.00
N LEU A 145 -6.96 -9.14 9.58
CA LEU A 145 -6.98 -9.35 11.03
C LEU A 145 -6.27 -8.24 11.79
N ILE A 146 -5.05 -7.89 11.35
CA ILE A 146 -4.16 -6.95 12.02
C ILE A 146 -3.10 -6.45 11.03
N ASN A 147 -2.86 -5.15 10.98
CA ASN A 147 -1.76 -4.58 10.21
C ASN A 147 -0.40 -4.95 10.84
N GLU A 148 0.46 -5.64 10.09
CA GLU A 148 1.87 -5.97 10.41
C GLU A 148 2.09 -6.68 11.76
N PRO A 149 1.39 -7.79 12.08
CA PRO A 149 1.51 -8.44 13.38
C PRO A 149 2.93 -8.95 13.64
N ARG A 150 3.44 -8.70 14.85
CA ARG A 150 4.70 -9.27 15.37
C ARG A 150 4.50 -9.67 16.82
N CYS A 151 4.94 -10.86 17.20
CA CYS A 151 4.90 -11.41 18.56
C CYS A 151 6.33 -11.70 19.04
N ILE A 152 7.07 -10.65 19.36
CA ILE A 152 8.50 -10.69 19.65
C ILE A 152 8.79 -11.47 20.94
N THR A 153 7.83 -11.53 21.88
CA THR A 153 7.96 -12.35 23.10
C THR A 153 7.91 -13.85 22.85
N ASP A 154 7.34 -14.31 21.73
CA ASP A 154 7.30 -15.73 21.36
C ASP A 154 7.83 -15.96 19.93
N ARG A 155 9.14 -16.14 19.85
CA ARG A 155 9.84 -16.42 18.60
C ARG A 155 9.42 -17.72 17.93
N SER A 156 8.77 -18.66 18.62
CA SER A 156 8.30 -19.91 18.01
C SER A 156 7.19 -19.69 16.98
N GLY A 157 6.48 -18.57 17.08
CA GLY A 157 5.27 -18.24 16.33
C GLY A 157 4.03 -19.00 16.80
N ASP A 158 4.09 -19.79 17.88
CA ASP A 158 2.95 -20.54 18.41
C ASP A 158 1.86 -19.59 18.92
N THR A 159 2.22 -18.59 19.73
CA THR A 159 1.30 -17.60 20.31
C THR A 159 0.52 -16.81 19.24
N LEU A 160 1.19 -16.39 18.17
CA LEU A 160 0.54 -15.68 17.06
C LEU A 160 -0.33 -16.62 16.23
N GLN A 161 0.10 -17.86 16.00
CA GLN A 161 -0.70 -18.85 15.27
C GLN A 161 -2.03 -19.13 15.99
N ASP A 162 -1.98 -19.41 17.29
CA ASP A 162 -3.17 -19.71 18.10
C ASP A 162 -4.18 -18.56 18.06
N TRP A 163 -3.69 -17.30 18.08
CA TRP A 163 -4.53 -16.12 17.94
C TRP A 163 -5.13 -15.99 16.53
N ILE A 164 -4.36 -16.24 15.47
CA ILE A 164 -4.85 -16.20 14.08
C ILE A 164 -5.94 -17.25 13.87
N GLU A 165 -5.74 -18.48 14.34
CA GLU A 165 -6.72 -19.56 14.21
C GLU A 165 -8.02 -19.22 14.97
N GLU A 166 -7.92 -18.70 16.20
CA GLU A 166 -9.09 -18.27 16.99
C GLU A 166 -9.86 -17.10 16.34
N MET A 167 -9.15 -16.05 15.92
CA MET A 167 -9.80 -14.82 15.42
C MET A 167 -10.34 -14.97 14.00
N SER A 168 -9.64 -15.72 13.13
CA SER A 168 -10.12 -15.98 11.78
C SER A 168 -11.36 -16.88 11.77
N ALA A 169 -11.40 -17.92 12.61
CA ALA A 169 -12.60 -18.73 12.81
C ALA A 169 -13.77 -17.91 13.39
N PHE A 170 -13.49 -17.01 14.34
CA PHE A 170 -14.50 -16.11 14.88
C PHE A 170 -15.09 -15.17 13.82
N ILE A 171 -14.26 -14.52 12.99
CA ILE A 171 -14.72 -13.68 11.88
C ILE A 171 -15.57 -14.49 10.90
N LYS A 172 -15.09 -15.65 10.44
CA LYS A 172 -15.82 -16.50 9.49
C LYS A 172 -17.14 -17.05 10.05
N SER A 173 -17.32 -17.07 11.37
CA SER A 173 -18.61 -17.40 12.01
C SER A 173 -19.65 -16.27 11.97
N ILE A 174 -19.23 -15.02 11.74
CA ILE A 174 -20.08 -13.81 11.66
C ILE A 174 -20.32 -13.42 10.19
N ASP A 175 -19.27 -13.54 9.37
CA ASP A 175 -19.18 -13.18 7.97
C ASP A 175 -18.43 -14.27 7.19
N ASN A 176 -19.17 -15.07 6.43
CA ASN A 176 -18.65 -16.11 5.55
C ASN A 176 -18.69 -15.71 4.06
N LYS A 177 -18.86 -14.41 3.76
CA LYS A 177 -18.99 -13.87 2.40
C LYS A 177 -17.73 -13.15 1.95
N HIS A 178 -17.14 -12.36 2.83
CA HIS A 178 -15.93 -11.60 2.52
C HIS A 178 -14.67 -12.45 2.65
N LEU A 179 -13.64 -12.06 1.87
CA LEU A 179 -12.30 -12.60 2.02
C LEU A 179 -11.70 -12.14 3.35
N LEU A 180 -10.76 -12.92 3.88
CA LEU A 180 -10.03 -12.65 5.10
C LEU A 180 -8.54 -12.96 4.85
N THR A 181 -7.69 -12.00 5.19
CA THR A 181 -6.25 -12.19 5.31
C THR A 181 -5.75 -11.81 6.70
N VAL A 182 -4.50 -12.14 6.99
CA VAL A 182 -3.87 -11.86 8.28
C VAL A 182 -3.36 -10.42 8.35
N GLY A 183 -2.74 -9.89 7.29
CA GLY A 183 -2.05 -8.59 7.30
C GLY A 183 -0.55 -8.67 7.58
N LEU A 184 0.06 -9.82 7.24
CA LEU A 184 1.50 -10.09 7.38
C LEU A 184 2.35 -9.20 6.48
N GLU A 185 3.52 -8.81 7.00
CA GLU A 185 4.63 -8.32 6.19
C GLU A 185 5.22 -9.41 5.28
N GLY A 186 5.11 -10.69 5.67
CA GLY A 186 5.61 -11.85 4.91
C GLY A 186 6.84 -12.56 5.49
N PHE A 187 7.28 -12.24 6.71
CA PHE A 187 8.50 -12.87 7.25
C PHE A 187 8.37 -14.40 7.40
N TYR A 188 9.41 -15.12 6.96
CA TYR A 188 9.55 -16.55 7.15
C TYR A 188 10.01 -16.84 8.57
N GLY A 189 9.30 -17.73 9.27
CA GLY A 189 9.57 -18.06 10.66
C GLY A 189 10.84 -18.87 10.88
N PRO A 190 11.22 -19.13 12.15
CA PRO A 190 12.51 -19.73 12.48
C PRO A 190 12.65 -21.18 12.01
N LYS A 191 11.54 -21.86 11.66
CA LYS A 191 11.52 -23.23 11.14
C LYS A 191 11.58 -23.29 9.60
N SER A 192 11.44 -22.16 8.90
CA SER A 192 11.46 -22.13 7.44
C SER A 192 12.90 -22.29 6.88
N PRO A 193 13.11 -23.11 5.84
CA PRO A 193 14.41 -23.17 5.15
C PRO A 193 14.75 -21.86 4.42
N LYS A 194 13.74 -21.05 4.08
CA LYS A 194 13.89 -19.76 3.38
C LYS A 194 14.24 -18.59 4.32
N ARG A 195 14.28 -18.81 5.64
CA ARG A 195 14.48 -17.79 6.68
C ARG A 195 15.82 -17.03 6.60
N GLU A 196 16.84 -17.62 5.98
CA GLU A 196 18.19 -17.06 5.85
C GLU A 196 18.46 -16.47 4.45
N THR A 197 17.75 -16.95 3.43
CA THR A 197 17.94 -16.57 2.03
C THR A 197 16.97 -15.51 1.55
N ASN A 198 15.74 -15.49 2.08
CA ASN A 198 14.66 -14.65 1.56
C ASN A 198 14.17 -13.60 2.57
N ASN A 199 14.29 -13.80 3.88
CA ASN A 199 14.05 -12.72 4.84
C ASN A 199 14.99 -11.53 4.60
N PRO A 200 14.59 -10.29 4.96
CA PRO A 200 15.45 -9.14 4.76
C PRO A 200 16.78 -9.27 5.53
N GLU A 201 16.71 -9.57 6.82
CA GLU A 201 17.85 -9.69 7.72
C GLU A 201 17.53 -10.77 8.78
N PHE A 202 18.55 -11.22 9.53
CA PHE A 202 18.42 -12.28 10.53
C PHE A 202 17.31 -12.04 11.58
N TRP A 203 17.01 -10.78 11.89
CA TRP A 203 15.99 -10.42 12.90
C TRP A 203 14.56 -10.74 12.48
N ALA A 204 14.27 -10.90 11.19
CA ALA A 204 12.91 -11.08 10.69
C ALA A 204 12.31 -12.43 11.14
N ALA A 205 13.13 -13.48 11.20
CA ALA A 205 12.72 -14.80 11.69
C ALA A 205 12.45 -14.82 13.21
N ASP A 206 12.94 -13.83 13.96
CA ASP A 206 12.76 -13.69 15.41
C ASP A 206 11.52 -12.86 15.80
N MET A 207 10.72 -12.39 14.82
CA MET A 207 9.54 -11.53 15.07
C MET A 207 8.27 -12.29 15.52
N GLY A 208 8.34 -13.61 15.71
CA GLY A 208 7.20 -14.45 16.07
C GLY A 208 6.16 -14.62 14.95
N VAL A 209 6.60 -14.46 13.70
CA VAL A 209 5.79 -14.53 12.47
C VAL A 209 6.29 -15.67 11.61
N ASP A 210 5.40 -16.37 10.91
CA ASP A 210 5.74 -17.38 9.91
C ASP A 210 4.74 -17.32 8.74
N PHE A 211 5.16 -16.74 7.61
CA PHE A 211 4.32 -16.53 6.42
C PHE A 211 3.49 -17.76 6.01
N ILE A 212 4.11 -18.94 5.96
CA ILE A 212 3.45 -20.18 5.55
C ILE A 212 2.44 -20.60 6.61
N ARG A 213 2.89 -20.73 7.86
CA ARG A 213 2.05 -21.24 8.95
C ARG A 213 0.86 -20.34 9.23
N ASN A 214 1.10 -19.02 9.27
CA ASN A 214 0.08 -18.01 9.55
C ASN A 214 -0.94 -17.88 8.40
N SER A 215 -0.53 -18.13 7.15
CA SER A 215 -1.42 -18.10 5.98
C SER A 215 -2.10 -19.44 5.67
N ALA A 216 -1.67 -20.54 6.30
CA ALA A 216 -2.21 -21.89 6.06
C ALA A 216 -3.68 -22.11 6.48
N PRO A 217 -4.23 -21.56 7.60
CA PRO A 217 -5.57 -21.89 8.08
C PRO A 217 -6.65 -21.71 7.00
N SER A 218 -7.59 -22.65 6.88
CA SER A 218 -8.63 -22.62 5.83
C SER A 218 -9.62 -21.45 5.96
N THR A 219 -9.58 -20.73 7.07
CA THR A 219 -10.28 -19.48 7.35
C THR A 219 -9.61 -18.24 6.75
N ILE A 220 -8.34 -18.35 6.33
CA ILE A 220 -7.58 -17.32 5.60
C ILE A 220 -7.65 -17.64 4.10
N ASP A 221 -8.21 -16.74 3.29
CA ASP A 221 -8.49 -17.01 1.87
C ASP A 221 -7.31 -16.67 0.94
N PHE A 222 -6.50 -15.68 1.31
CA PHE A 222 -5.30 -15.27 0.58
C PHE A 222 -4.20 -14.78 1.53
N ALA A 223 -2.95 -14.88 1.11
CA ALA A 223 -1.80 -14.44 1.87
C ALA A 223 -1.41 -12.98 1.51
N SER A 224 -1.05 -12.18 2.51
CA SER A 224 -0.61 -10.80 2.34
C SER A 224 0.91 -10.68 2.52
N VAL A 225 1.55 -9.77 1.79
CA VAL A 225 2.99 -9.52 1.83
C VAL A 225 3.28 -8.03 1.67
N HIS A 226 4.19 -7.48 2.48
CA HIS A 226 4.62 -6.08 2.42
C HIS A 226 6.04 -6.00 1.82
N ILE A 227 6.49 -4.83 1.34
CA ILE A 227 7.83 -4.65 0.74
C ILE A 227 8.43 -3.27 1.07
N TYR A 228 9.31 -3.21 2.08
CA TYR A 228 9.96 -1.96 2.52
C TYR A 228 11.49 -2.04 2.56
N PRO A 229 12.17 -2.10 1.39
CA PRO A 229 13.59 -2.41 1.32
C PRO A 229 14.49 -1.28 1.84
N ASP A 230 14.01 -0.04 1.96
CA ASP A 230 14.72 1.06 2.60
C ASP A 230 14.56 1.10 4.13
N GLN A 231 13.38 0.75 4.63
CA GLN A 231 13.16 0.58 6.06
C GLN A 231 13.96 -0.61 6.59
N TRP A 232 13.89 -1.76 5.91
CA TRP A 232 14.56 -3.00 6.31
C TRP A 232 16.08 -2.94 6.10
N PHE A 233 16.57 -2.34 5.00
CA PHE A 233 18.01 -2.24 4.73
C PHE A 233 18.59 -0.83 4.85
N LYS A 234 19.21 -0.54 6.00
CA LYS A 234 19.90 0.74 6.25
C LYS A 234 21.20 0.95 5.44
N ARG A 235 21.85 -0.12 4.98
CA ARG A 235 23.19 -0.06 4.32
C ARG A 235 23.27 -0.72 2.94
N LYS A 236 22.20 -1.37 2.46
CA LYS A 236 22.20 -2.06 1.15
C LYS A 236 22.07 -1.02 0.02
N SER A 237 22.86 -1.18 -1.05
CA SER A 237 22.77 -0.33 -2.24
C SER A 237 21.43 -0.51 -2.96
N LEU A 238 21.02 0.45 -3.80
CA LEU A 238 19.79 0.35 -4.58
C LEU A 238 19.74 -0.96 -5.39
N LYS A 239 20.80 -1.30 -6.12
CA LYS A 239 20.89 -2.58 -6.86
C LYS A 239 20.66 -3.80 -5.97
N GLY A 240 21.19 -3.79 -4.75
CA GLY A 240 20.96 -4.88 -3.78
C GLY A 240 19.51 -4.90 -3.25
N LYS A 241 18.92 -3.74 -3.00
CA LYS A 241 17.50 -3.59 -2.60
C LYS A 241 16.58 -4.12 -3.70
N LEU A 242 16.79 -3.70 -4.96
CA LEU A 242 16.00 -4.13 -6.11
C LEU A 242 16.13 -5.64 -6.38
N LYS A 243 17.33 -6.23 -6.25
CA LYS A 243 17.47 -7.70 -6.31
C LYS A 243 16.68 -8.40 -5.20
N PHE A 244 16.81 -7.93 -3.96
CA PHE A 244 16.05 -8.49 -2.84
C PHE A 244 14.54 -8.45 -3.10
N VAL A 245 14.01 -7.36 -3.65
CA VAL A 245 12.57 -7.22 -3.97
C VAL A 245 12.11 -8.30 -4.96
N ALA A 246 12.89 -8.58 -6.00
CA ALA A 246 12.57 -9.67 -6.93
C ALA A 246 12.64 -11.05 -6.26
N ASP A 247 13.70 -11.33 -5.49
CA ASP A 247 13.86 -12.60 -4.75
C ASP A 247 12.76 -12.81 -3.69
N TRP A 248 12.32 -11.72 -3.07
CA TRP A 248 11.22 -11.67 -2.10
C TRP A 248 9.90 -12.03 -2.77
N MET A 249 9.54 -11.33 -3.85
CA MET A 249 8.28 -11.55 -4.56
C MET A 249 8.20 -12.95 -5.15
N HIS A 250 9.25 -13.41 -5.86
CA HIS A 250 9.28 -14.76 -6.43
C HIS A 250 9.05 -15.85 -5.38
N SER A 251 9.70 -15.76 -4.22
CA SER A 251 9.54 -16.75 -3.16
C SER A 251 8.11 -16.80 -2.61
N HIS A 252 7.48 -15.64 -2.41
CA HIS A 252 6.13 -15.58 -1.89
C HIS A 252 5.10 -16.07 -2.91
N ILE A 253 5.25 -15.70 -4.18
CA ILE A 253 4.43 -16.20 -5.28
C ILE A 253 4.55 -17.73 -5.39
N GLU A 254 5.78 -18.26 -5.40
CA GLU A 254 6.05 -19.70 -5.41
C GLU A 254 5.40 -20.40 -4.23
N ASP A 255 5.53 -19.88 -3.01
CA ASP A 255 4.93 -20.50 -1.83
C ASP A 255 3.39 -20.38 -1.81
N GLY A 256 2.83 -19.31 -2.38
CA GLY A 256 1.40 -19.15 -2.62
C GLY A 256 0.82 -20.23 -3.52
N ASP A 257 1.44 -20.39 -4.70
CA ASP A 257 1.03 -21.37 -5.70
C ASP A 257 1.36 -22.81 -5.28
N GLN A 258 2.57 -23.08 -4.77
CA GLN A 258 3.05 -24.45 -4.55
C GLN A 258 2.77 -25.01 -3.15
N VAL A 259 2.81 -24.19 -2.10
CA VAL A 259 2.67 -24.65 -0.71
C VAL A 259 1.28 -24.35 -0.14
N LEU A 260 0.84 -23.09 -0.23
CA LEU A 260 -0.42 -22.62 0.37
C LEU A 260 -1.65 -22.97 -0.47
N LYS A 261 -1.49 -23.06 -1.81
CA LYS A 261 -2.57 -23.15 -2.79
C LYS A 261 -3.57 -21.99 -2.64
N LYS A 262 -3.05 -20.78 -2.42
CA LYS A 262 -3.81 -19.54 -2.18
C LYS A 262 -3.21 -18.36 -2.95
N PRO A 263 -4.02 -17.38 -3.37
CA PRO A 263 -3.50 -16.13 -3.93
C PRO A 263 -2.57 -15.41 -2.94
N VAL A 264 -1.60 -14.67 -3.49
CA VAL A 264 -0.69 -13.81 -2.74
C VAL A 264 -0.89 -12.39 -3.21
N MET A 265 -1.17 -11.48 -2.28
CA MET A 265 -1.34 -10.06 -2.56
C MET A 265 -0.20 -9.27 -1.92
N PHE A 266 0.49 -8.46 -2.72
CA PHE A 266 1.50 -7.52 -2.23
C PHE A 266 0.78 -6.27 -1.72
N THR A 267 0.26 -6.39 -0.49
CA THR A 267 -0.67 -5.44 0.13
C THR A 267 -0.01 -4.16 0.60
N GLU A 268 1.33 -4.11 0.70
CA GLU A 268 2.10 -2.85 0.75
C GLU A 268 3.44 -2.95 0.02
N PHE A 269 3.87 -1.86 -0.62
CA PHE A 269 5.25 -1.73 -1.12
C PHE A 269 5.64 -0.26 -1.28
N GLY A 270 6.86 0.12 -0.92
CA GLY A 270 7.28 1.53 -0.98
C GLY A 270 8.78 1.76 -1.05
N LEU A 271 9.16 2.90 -1.64
CA LEU A 271 10.51 3.46 -1.57
C LEU A 271 10.43 4.97 -1.27
N SER A 272 10.82 5.35 -0.06
CA SER A 272 10.66 6.71 0.47
C SER A 272 11.52 7.74 -0.27
N ASP A 273 11.00 8.95 -0.43
CA ASP A 273 11.74 10.12 -0.90
C ASP A 273 12.65 10.73 0.18
N GLN A 274 12.40 10.40 1.45
CA GLN A 274 13.25 10.77 2.59
C GLN A 274 14.59 10.00 2.61
N ASN A 275 14.83 9.10 1.66
CA ASN A 275 16.12 8.44 1.49
C ASN A 275 17.21 9.46 1.09
N LYS A 276 18.36 9.40 1.76
CA LYS A 276 19.51 10.25 1.40
C LYS A 276 19.98 9.96 -0.03
N GLY A 277 19.91 10.96 -0.90
CA GLY A 277 20.23 10.80 -2.32
C GLY A 277 19.13 10.10 -3.12
N PHE A 278 17.88 10.22 -2.68
CA PHE A 278 16.71 9.81 -3.46
C PHE A 278 16.67 10.55 -4.81
N ASP A 279 16.27 9.80 -5.82
CA ASP A 279 15.91 10.30 -7.14
C ASP A 279 14.64 9.54 -7.57
N PRO A 280 13.63 10.21 -8.15
CA PRO A 280 12.36 9.56 -8.53
C PRO A 280 12.54 8.29 -9.39
N SER A 281 13.55 8.26 -10.27
CA SER A 281 13.81 7.08 -11.12
C SER A 281 14.18 5.83 -10.33
N GLN A 282 14.60 5.96 -9.06
CA GLN A 282 14.85 4.84 -8.15
C GLN A 282 13.53 4.19 -7.71
N ARG A 283 12.49 5.01 -7.47
CA ARG A 283 11.12 4.56 -7.17
C ARG A 283 10.48 3.95 -8.41
N ASP A 284 10.70 4.55 -9.59
CA ASP A 284 10.20 4.02 -10.86
C ASP A 284 10.82 2.63 -11.18
N GLN A 285 12.13 2.45 -10.97
CA GLN A 285 12.79 1.15 -11.10
C GLN A 285 12.23 0.10 -10.12
N PHE A 286 11.94 0.50 -8.89
CA PHE A 286 11.34 -0.37 -7.87
C PHE A 286 9.92 -0.79 -8.25
N TYR A 287 9.05 0.17 -8.55
CA TYR A 287 7.67 -0.09 -8.98
C TYR A 287 7.62 -0.89 -10.29
N LYS A 288 8.52 -0.64 -11.25
CA LYS A 288 8.62 -1.45 -12.46
C LYS A 288 8.89 -2.92 -12.16
N ILE A 289 9.81 -3.25 -11.24
CA ILE A 289 10.06 -4.64 -10.85
C ILE A 289 8.80 -5.27 -10.23
N VAL A 290 8.11 -4.55 -9.35
CA VAL A 290 6.87 -5.04 -8.72
C VAL A 290 5.79 -5.32 -9.77
N PHE A 291 5.52 -4.38 -10.67
CA PHE A 291 4.47 -4.53 -11.69
C PHE A 291 4.83 -5.53 -12.79
N ASP A 292 6.09 -5.60 -13.23
CA ASP A 292 6.53 -6.60 -14.19
C ASP A 292 6.35 -8.02 -13.60
N LEU A 293 6.64 -8.24 -12.31
CA LEU A 293 6.48 -9.55 -11.68
C LEU A 293 5.01 -9.95 -11.50
N ILE A 294 4.15 -9.03 -11.05
CA ILE A 294 2.70 -9.28 -10.92
C ILE A 294 2.07 -9.55 -12.30
N GLY A 295 2.43 -8.77 -13.32
CA GLY A 295 1.90 -8.89 -14.68
C GLY A 295 2.36 -10.16 -15.41
N ASN A 296 3.64 -10.54 -15.28
CA ASN A 296 4.17 -11.72 -15.95
C ASN A 296 3.61 -13.03 -15.38
N ASP A 297 3.40 -13.12 -14.05
CA ASP A 297 2.83 -14.32 -13.43
C ASP A 297 1.34 -14.51 -13.77
N SER A 298 0.60 -13.39 -13.86
CA SER A 298 -0.78 -13.34 -14.37
C SER A 298 -0.89 -13.82 -15.83
N ALA A 299 0.16 -13.63 -16.64
CA ALA A 299 0.21 -14.13 -18.01
C ALA A 299 0.53 -15.64 -18.07
N VAL A 300 1.48 -16.13 -17.26
CA VAL A 300 1.88 -17.56 -17.24
C VAL A 300 0.73 -18.46 -16.77
N THR A 301 -0.03 -18.03 -15.75
CA THR A 301 -1.21 -18.77 -15.25
C THR A 301 -2.33 -18.89 -16.29
N SER A 302 -2.39 -17.99 -17.28
CA SER A 302 -3.38 -18.04 -18.39
C SER A 302 -3.08 -19.10 -19.47
N HIS A 303 -1.93 -19.78 -19.41
CA HIS A 303 -1.46 -20.69 -20.48
C HIS A 303 -1.39 -22.17 -20.12
N ASN A 304 -1.73 -22.58 -18.89
CA ASN A 304 -1.85 -24.01 -18.53
C ASN A 304 -3.19 -24.64 -18.98
N GLY A 305 -3.56 -24.39 -20.24
CA GLY A 305 -4.70 -24.98 -20.93
C GLY A 305 -4.26 -25.68 -22.21
N SER A 306 -4.13 -27.01 -22.15
CA SER A 306 -3.79 -27.94 -23.25
C SER A 306 -2.32 -28.07 -23.64
N VAL A 307 -1.77 -29.26 -23.36
CA VAL A 307 -0.53 -29.75 -23.99
C VAL A 307 -0.86 -30.32 -25.36
N VAL A 308 -0.26 -29.78 -26.42
CA VAL A 308 -0.02 -30.50 -27.68
C VAL A 308 1.42 -30.28 -28.10
N SER A 309 2.15 -31.39 -28.28
CA SER A 309 3.51 -31.40 -28.81
C SER A 309 3.51 -31.51 -30.33
N THR A 310 4.13 -30.55 -31.01
CA THR A 310 4.82 -30.72 -32.29
C THR A 310 6.01 -29.75 -32.31
N GLY A 311 7.18 -30.21 -32.76
CA GLY A 311 8.45 -29.47 -32.63
C GLY A 311 8.86 -28.68 -33.88
N GLU A 312 10.18 -28.66 -34.09
CA GLU A 312 10.97 -27.95 -35.11
C GLU A 312 11.52 -26.56 -34.71
N THR A 313 12.71 -26.29 -35.24
CA THR A 313 13.68 -25.27 -34.83
C THR A 313 13.71 -24.06 -35.76
N ASP A 314 14.55 -23.08 -35.39
CA ASP A 314 15.10 -22.02 -36.25
C ASP A 314 14.17 -20.85 -36.62
N HIS A 315 14.40 -19.69 -35.98
CA HIS A 315 15.20 -18.61 -36.60
C HIS A 315 15.23 -17.33 -35.75
N VAL A 316 16.41 -16.98 -35.22
CA VAL A 316 16.69 -15.64 -34.68
C VAL A 316 17.78 -15.00 -35.53
N ASN A 317 17.41 -14.09 -36.44
CA ASN A 317 18.30 -13.04 -36.98
C ASN A 317 17.58 -12.10 -37.97
N SER A 318 17.30 -10.86 -37.55
CA SER A 318 17.05 -9.66 -38.36
C SER A 318 16.65 -8.54 -37.38
N MET A 319 17.18 -7.32 -37.37
CA MET A 319 18.14 -6.66 -38.26
C MET A 319 18.97 -5.64 -37.47
N HIS A 320 20.27 -5.52 -37.79
CA HIS A 320 21.12 -4.41 -37.37
C HIS A 320 21.82 -3.87 -38.62
N SER A 321 21.54 -2.63 -39.04
CA SER A 321 22.52 -1.81 -39.75
C SER A 321 22.11 -0.33 -39.82
N ARG A 322 23.07 0.55 -39.44
CA ARG A 322 23.52 1.79 -40.13
C ARG A 322 23.81 2.95 -39.18
N ALA A 323 25.05 3.00 -38.69
CA ALA A 323 25.90 4.19 -38.75
C ALA A 323 27.36 3.76 -38.48
N SER A 324 28.28 4.13 -39.37
CA SER A 324 29.73 3.92 -39.22
C SER A 324 30.50 4.97 -40.03
N SER A 325 31.77 5.19 -39.65
CA SER A 325 32.67 6.29 -40.07
C SER A 325 32.26 7.67 -39.50
N ILE A 326 33.16 8.52 -39.01
CA ILE A 326 34.63 8.63 -39.12
C ILE A 326 35.17 8.84 -37.67
N GLY A 327 36.30 8.34 -37.17
CA GLY A 327 37.56 7.90 -37.77
C GLY A 327 38.73 8.71 -37.17
N ILE A 328 39.75 8.00 -36.62
CA ILE A 328 40.94 8.50 -35.87
C ILE A 328 40.60 8.85 -34.39
N GLY A 329 41.41 8.53 -33.36
CA GLY A 329 42.70 7.80 -33.34
C GLY A 329 43.24 7.44 -31.93
N SER A 330 44.50 7.01 -31.88
CA SER A 330 45.34 6.63 -30.71
C SER A 330 45.84 7.87 -29.93
N SER A 331 46.09 7.89 -28.60
CA SER A 331 47.09 7.06 -27.91
C SER A 331 47.08 7.15 -26.36
N THR A 332 47.85 6.24 -25.75
CA THR A 332 48.12 6.02 -24.32
C THR A 332 48.71 7.20 -23.52
N LEU A 333 48.42 7.27 -22.20
CA LEU A 333 49.43 7.14 -21.12
C LEU A 333 48.81 7.21 -19.68
N ARG A 334 49.41 6.43 -18.77
CA ARG A 334 49.34 6.49 -17.28
C ARG A 334 50.81 6.53 -16.80
N PRO A 335 51.13 6.74 -15.50
CA PRO A 335 50.44 7.45 -14.41
C PRO A 335 51.41 8.46 -13.71
N LEU A 336 51.02 9.09 -12.59
CA LEU A 336 51.92 9.37 -11.45
C LEU A 336 51.13 9.82 -10.18
N SER A 337 51.82 9.93 -9.04
CA SER A 337 51.27 9.75 -7.68
C SER A 337 51.91 10.67 -6.62
N LEU A 338 51.44 10.53 -5.36
CA LEU A 338 51.79 11.27 -4.13
C LEU A 338 51.20 12.71 -4.02
N GLY A 339 50.77 13.19 -2.83
CA GLY A 339 50.59 12.54 -1.52
C GLY A 339 50.56 13.55 -0.35
N THR A 340 50.02 13.16 0.83
CA THR A 340 50.23 13.76 2.19
C THR A 340 49.89 15.25 2.42
N ALA A 341 49.46 15.75 3.60
CA ALA A 341 49.15 15.20 4.93
C ALA A 341 48.11 16.11 5.66
N ALA A 342 47.77 15.80 6.92
CA ALA A 342 46.79 16.50 7.76
C ALA A 342 47.36 17.68 8.58
N THR A 343 46.48 18.49 9.20
CA THR A 343 46.64 19.13 10.53
C THR A 343 45.30 19.66 11.09
N ASP A 344 45.30 20.02 12.38
CA ASP A 344 44.14 20.09 13.29
C ASP A 344 43.32 21.42 13.38
N THR A 345 42.28 21.34 14.22
CA THR A 345 41.33 22.33 14.80
C THR A 345 42.01 23.41 15.70
N PRO A 346 41.32 24.38 16.42
CA PRO A 346 39.89 24.51 16.75
C PRO A 346 39.25 25.94 16.84
N GLU A 347 37.96 25.98 17.26
CA GLU A 347 37.22 27.08 17.97
C GLU A 347 37.12 28.51 17.36
N THR A 348 35.96 29.15 17.31
CA THR A 348 35.22 29.67 18.49
C THR A 348 33.75 30.02 18.18
N SER A 349 32.95 30.26 19.23
CA SER A 349 31.52 30.57 19.18
C SER A 349 31.18 32.05 18.91
N MET A 350 29.95 32.33 18.48
CA MET A 350 29.18 33.45 19.03
C MET A 350 27.66 33.24 18.92
N CYS A 351 26.94 33.77 19.92
CA CYS A 351 25.48 33.70 20.03
C CYS A 351 24.93 35.14 20.08
N VAL A 352 23.80 35.41 19.44
CA VAL A 352 23.03 36.66 19.57
C VAL A 352 21.55 36.32 19.65
N SER A 353 20.82 37.04 20.52
CA SER A 353 19.47 36.69 20.96
C SER A 353 18.52 37.88 20.99
N GLN A 354 17.22 37.63 20.73
CA GLN A 354 16.05 38.52 20.96
C GLN A 354 15.98 39.75 20.01
N THR A 355 14.83 40.40 19.73
CA THR A 355 13.49 40.46 20.37
C THR A 355 12.31 40.44 19.37
N SER A 356 11.08 40.38 19.93
CA SER A 356 9.74 40.30 19.31
C SER A 356 9.11 41.62 18.80
N SER A 357 8.12 41.53 17.90
CA SER A 357 6.86 42.30 17.96
C SER A 357 5.72 41.71 17.08
N GLU A 358 4.49 42.18 17.31
CA GLU A 358 3.20 41.59 16.88
C GLU A 358 2.75 41.98 15.45
N GLY A 359 1.75 41.28 14.89
CA GLY A 359 1.02 41.75 13.71
C GLY A 359 0.06 40.74 13.06
N TYR A 360 -1.24 40.81 13.40
CA TYR A 360 -2.30 40.15 12.61
C TYR A 360 -2.47 40.87 11.26
N CYS A 361 -2.65 40.12 10.17
CA CYS A 361 -3.17 40.69 8.92
C CYS A 361 -4.20 39.74 8.29
N GLN A 362 -5.48 40.11 8.36
CA GLN A 362 -6.52 39.47 7.54
C GLN A 362 -6.42 40.01 6.11
N VAL A 363 -6.34 39.13 5.12
CA VAL A 363 -6.67 39.48 3.74
C VAL A 363 -7.91 38.71 3.32
N ARG A 364 -9.04 39.43 3.29
CA ARG A 364 -10.32 38.94 2.79
C ARG A 364 -10.45 39.40 1.34
N VAL A 365 -10.35 38.49 0.37
CA VAL A 365 -10.69 38.80 -1.03
C VAL A 365 -12.11 38.32 -1.30
N THR A 366 -13.05 39.26 -1.30
CA THR A 366 -14.41 39.07 -1.82
C THR A 366 -14.36 38.92 -3.34
N ALA A 367 -15.05 37.91 -3.87
CA ALA A 367 -15.26 37.74 -5.30
C ALA A 367 -16.17 38.83 -5.88
N VAL A 368 -16.03 39.10 -7.18
CA VAL A 368 -16.95 39.88 -8.01
C VAL A 368 -17.29 39.01 -9.25
N PRO A 369 -18.53 39.05 -9.81
CA PRO A 369 -18.95 38.11 -10.85
C PRO A 369 -18.32 38.38 -12.24
N ASP A 370 -18.50 37.42 -13.14
CA ASP A 370 -18.30 37.51 -14.60
C ASP A 370 -16.88 37.82 -15.10
N THR A 371 -15.95 36.89 -14.85
CA THR A 371 -14.63 36.88 -15.53
C THR A 371 -14.56 35.75 -16.57
N VAL A 372 -14.56 36.11 -17.86
CA VAL A 372 -14.43 35.19 -18.99
C VAL A 372 -12.96 34.75 -19.15
N LEU A 373 -12.73 33.44 -19.31
CA LEU A 373 -11.41 32.88 -19.59
C LEU A 373 -11.08 32.95 -21.09
N HIS A 374 -9.85 33.39 -21.38
CA HIS A 374 -9.31 33.49 -22.73
C HIS A 374 -8.13 32.52 -22.93
N ALA A 375 -8.06 31.91 -24.12
CA ALA A 375 -6.84 31.29 -24.63
C ALA A 375 -6.46 32.01 -25.95
N HIS A 376 -5.22 32.49 -26.04
CA HIS A 376 -4.67 33.17 -27.23
C HIS A 376 -5.55 34.26 -27.87
N GLY A 377 -6.29 35.03 -27.06
CA GLY A 377 -6.97 36.26 -27.50
C GLY A 377 -8.41 36.14 -27.99
N HIS A 378 -9.04 34.95 -27.90
CA HIS A 378 -10.48 34.79 -28.20
C HIS A 378 -11.27 34.22 -27.01
N PRO A 379 -12.57 34.53 -26.87
CA PRO A 379 -13.41 34.04 -25.77
C PRO A 379 -13.86 32.60 -26.03
N ILE A 380 -13.95 31.79 -24.97
CA ILE A 380 -14.53 30.45 -25.05
C ILE A 380 -16.02 30.53 -24.70
N SER A 381 -16.88 30.50 -25.72
CA SER A 381 -18.32 30.30 -25.59
C SER A 381 -18.82 29.40 -26.72
N ASP A 382 -19.45 28.28 -26.34
CA ASP A 382 -20.20 27.33 -27.15
C ASP A 382 -19.60 26.84 -28.49
N VAL A 383 -19.29 25.54 -28.54
CA VAL A 383 -19.94 24.56 -29.42
C VAL A 383 -19.21 23.21 -29.30
N ALA A 384 -19.96 22.14 -29.07
CA ALA A 384 -19.44 20.79 -29.20
C ALA A 384 -19.39 20.39 -30.69
N GLN A 385 -18.19 20.10 -31.22
CA GLN A 385 -17.92 19.01 -32.19
C GLN A 385 -16.47 19.05 -32.73
N TYR A 386 -15.87 17.85 -32.86
CA TYR A 386 -14.69 17.50 -33.68
C TYR A 386 -13.43 18.40 -33.66
N VAL A 387 -12.36 17.93 -33.00
CA VAL A 387 -10.97 18.21 -33.41
C VAL A 387 -10.13 16.92 -33.39
N ASN A 388 -9.18 16.85 -34.33
CA ASN A 388 -8.40 15.69 -34.79
C ASN A 388 -7.23 15.30 -33.84
N PRO A 389 -7.01 14.01 -33.51
CA PRO A 389 -5.94 13.59 -32.61
C PRO A 389 -4.57 13.42 -33.33
N ALA A 390 -3.81 14.51 -33.43
CA ALA A 390 -2.38 14.46 -33.74
C ALA A 390 -1.64 15.60 -33.00
N HIS A 391 -0.52 15.27 -32.35
CA HIS A 391 0.30 16.16 -31.52
C HIS A 391 -0.33 16.65 -30.19
N PHE A 392 -0.32 15.78 -29.18
CA PHE A 392 -0.34 16.23 -27.78
C PHE A 392 1.07 16.63 -27.34
N LEU A 393 1.27 17.91 -27.04
CA LEU A 393 2.40 18.41 -26.25
C LEU A 393 1.99 18.47 -24.76
N PRO A 394 2.93 18.31 -23.82
CA PRO A 394 2.60 18.31 -22.40
C PRO A 394 2.08 19.68 -21.93
N VAL A 395 0.96 19.68 -21.22
CA VAL A 395 0.47 20.86 -20.48
C VAL A 395 0.90 20.72 -19.02
N GLN A 396 1.72 21.64 -18.56
CA GLN A 396 2.17 21.71 -17.17
C GLN A 396 1.08 22.34 -16.31
N VAL A 397 0.59 21.62 -15.31
CA VAL A 397 -0.37 22.13 -14.31
C VAL A 397 0.36 22.26 -12.98
N THR A 398 0.69 23.50 -12.61
CA THR A 398 1.39 23.82 -11.36
C THR A 398 0.37 23.97 -10.23
N ALA A 399 0.50 23.19 -9.16
CA ALA A 399 -0.22 23.45 -7.91
C ALA A 399 0.27 24.78 -7.28
N VAL A 400 -0.58 25.45 -6.49
CA VAL A 400 -0.29 26.79 -5.94
C VAL A 400 0.86 26.78 -4.91
N ASP A 401 1.31 25.61 -4.45
CA ASP A 401 2.49 25.40 -3.60
C ASP A 401 3.75 24.91 -4.37
N GLY A 402 3.66 24.73 -5.70
CA GLY A 402 4.79 24.33 -6.54
C GLY A 402 5.22 22.86 -6.44
N SER A 403 4.47 22.02 -5.72
CA SER A 403 4.75 20.58 -5.63
C SER A 403 4.02 19.76 -6.69
N VAL A 404 4.69 18.69 -7.16
CA VAL A 404 4.23 17.69 -8.15
C VAL A 404 4.16 18.16 -9.62
N SER A 405 4.76 17.36 -10.49
CA SER A 405 4.48 17.29 -11.93
C SER A 405 4.28 15.82 -12.28
N VAL A 406 3.15 15.45 -12.89
CA VAL A 406 2.88 14.09 -13.37
C VAL A 406 2.78 14.12 -14.89
N PHE A 407 3.51 13.21 -15.55
CA PHE A 407 3.34 12.91 -16.97
C PHE A 407 2.71 11.53 -17.10
N THR A 408 1.70 11.40 -17.97
CA THR A 408 1.12 10.11 -18.35
C THR A 408 1.13 9.98 -19.86
N ALA A 409 1.61 8.85 -20.37
CA ALA A 409 1.48 8.48 -21.78
C ALA A 409 0.82 7.09 -21.85
N THR A 410 -0.21 6.96 -22.68
CA THR A 410 -0.87 5.69 -23.00
C THR A 410 -0.93 5.52 -24.51
N ASN A 411 -0.83 4.27 -24.97
CA ASN A 411 -0.98 3.91 -26.38
C ASN A 411 -2.23 3.02 -26.52
N ILE A 412 -3.08 3.29 -27.52
CA ILE A 412 -4.38 2.61 -27.68
C ILE A 412 -4.37 1.83 -29.00
N GLY A 413 -4.48 0.50 -28.92
CA GLY A 413 -4.86 -0.34 -30.05
C GLY A 413 -6.39 -0.38 -30.19
N ARG A 414 -6.91 -0.18 -31.40
CA ARG A 414 -8.32 -0.42 -31.74
C ARG A 414 -8.52 -1.85 -32.22
N GLU A 415 -9.64 -2.47 -31.86
CA GLU A 415 -10.40 -3.29 -32.81
C GLU A 415 -11.89 -3.38 -32.44
N SER A 416 -12.70 -4.03 -33.29
CA SER A 416 -14.11 -3.64 -33.53
C SER A 416 -15.15 -4.67 -33.03
N PHE A 417 -16.36 -4.19 -32.72
CA PHE A 417 -17.50 -4.98 -32.22
C PHE A 417 -18.07 -6.02 -33.22
N VAL A 418 -18.34 -7.24 -32.71
CA VAL A 418 -19.32 -8.22 -33.22
C VAL A 418 -19.98 -8.92 -32.00
N PRO A 419 -21.30 -9.21 -31.96
CA PRO A 419 -21.97 -9.56 -30.70
C PRO A 419 -22.10 -11.07 -30.39
N ALA A 420 -21.57 -11.48 -29.22
CA ALA A 420 -21.96 -12.61 -28.32
C ALA A 420 -22.07 -14.06 -28.88
N PRO A 421 -21.94 -15.14 -28.05
CA PRO A 421 -21.87 -15.17 -26.57
C PRO A 421 -20.68 -15.97 -25.98
N GLN A 422 -20.56 -15.92 -24.64
CA GLN A 422 -19.77 -16.81 -23.76
C GLN A 422 -18.28 -17.04 -24.08
N ALA A 423 -17.42 -16.21 -23.49
CA ALA A 423 -16.08 -16.59 -23.04
C ALA A 423 -15.78 -15.86 -21.73
N ALA A 424 -15.08 -16.51 -20.79
CA ALA A 424 -14.70 -15.89 -19.52
C ALA A 424 -13.60 -14.84 -19.74
N ALA A 425 -13.84 -13.60 -19.35
CA ALA A 425 -12.81 -12.56 -19.36
C ALA A 425 -11.93 -12.69 -18.11
N CYS A 426 -10.65 -13.02 -18.31
CA CYS A 426 -9.63 -12.85 -17.28
C CYS A 426 -9.25 -11.36 -17.22
N GLU A 427 -9.71 -10.65 -16.21
CA GLU A 427 -9.28 -9.27 -15.94
C GLU A 427 -7.95 -9.30 -15.18
N GLY A 428 -6.89 -8.77 -15.82
CA GLY A 428 -5.60 -8.52 -15.17
C GLY A 428 -5.67 -7.22 -14.37
N TRP A 429 -5.36 -7.30 -13.08
CA TRP A 429 -5.44 -6.17 -12.15
C TRP A 429 -4.20 -5.26 -12.27
N LEU A 430 -4.41 -3.94 -12.15
CA LEU A 430 -3.36 -2.92 -12.21
C LEU A 430 -3.38 -2.11 -10.90
N PHE A 431 -2.25 -2.13 -10.17
CA PHE A 431 -2.12 -1.68 -8.79
C PHE A 431 -1.27 -0.40 -8.72
N ILE A 432 -1.58 0.63 -7.90
CA ILE A 432 -0.71 1.81 -7.68
C ILE A 432 -0.90 2.41 -6.27
N LEU A 433 0.18 2.52 -5.50
CA LEU A 433 0.15 3.24 -4.21
C LEU A 433 0.06 4.76 -4.36
N MET A 434 -0.77 5.36 -3.50
CA MET A 434 -0.76 6.80 -3.24
C MET A 434 -0.22 7.07 -1.82
N PHE A 435 1.06 7.40 -1.73
CA PHE A 435 1.59 8.02 -0.52
C PHE A 435 1.06 9.46 -0.41
N LEU A 436 0.31 9.73 0.65
CA LEU A 436 0.15 11.07 1.21
C LEU A 436 0.98 11.10 2.50
N ASP A 437 1.71 12.18 2.75
CA ASP A 437 2.68 12.25 3.84
C ASP A 437 2.07 11.80 5.18
N TYR A 438 2.78 10.89 5.86
CA TYR A 438 2.37 10.17 7.10
C TYR A 438 1.30 9.07 6.95
N PHE A 439 0.81 8.74 5.75
CA PHE A 439 -0.23 7.73 5.55
C PHE A 439 0.18 6.58 4.62
N THR A 440 0.08 5.37 5.16
CA THR A 440 -0.04 4.14 4.37
C THR A 440 -1.47 4.04 3.83
N LEU A 441 -1.68 4.57 2.62
CA LEU A 441 -2.89 4.30 1.83
C LEU A 441 -2.50 3.58 0.55
N ILE A 442 -3.16 2.47 0.28
CA ILE A 442 -2.71 1.53 -0.72
C ILE A 442 -3.89 1.14 -1.56
N ILE A 443 -3.78 1.44 -2.84
CA ILE A 443 -4.87 1.25 -3.78
C ILE A 443 -4.40 0.20 -4.79
N LEU A 444 -4.95 -0.99 -4.61
CA LEU A 444 -4.69 -2.23 -5.30
C LEU A 444 -5.54 -2.31 -6.59
#